data_AF-A0A7V0VE47-F1
#
_entry.id   AF-A0A7V0VE47-F1
#
_cell.length_a   1.000
_cell.length_b   1.000
_cell.length_c   1.000
_cell.angle_alpha   90.00
_cell.angle_beta   90.00
_cell.angle_gamma   90.00
#
_symmetry.space_group_name_H-M   'P 1'
#
loop_
_entity.id
_entity.type
_entity.pdbx_description
1 polymer ?
#
loop_
_entity_poly.entity_id
_entity_poly.type
_entity_poly.pdbx_seq_one_letter_code
_entity_poly.pdbx_strand_id
1 'polypeptide(L)'
;MNFELTEQEAIRLISEGESSKVEFKRKFTTFEKIARELIAFANSKGGLIFFGVDDNGEIVGVKSEKETEALLIETAKNYCEPEIDLNVYVLEIDGKDVVIGEVMESNRKPHRIQDYQSNLNYRTAKVFIRMKSKSVQASREMIKLLHTSFDDKIETEFHLGKKEKALFEYLEKNERINTREFCRLVNISERRAQRILVKLVRLGVLFLHQEENGSIYFSLNE
;
A
#
# COMPACT_ATOMS: atom_id res chain seq x y z
N MET A 1 16.43 -13.60 -7.86
CA MET A 1 16.86 -14.63 -6.90
C MET A 1 15.71 -14.82 -5.94
N ASN A 2 15.02 -15.97 -5.99
CA ASN A 2 14.00 -16.32 -5.01
C ASN A 2 14.74 -16.64 -3.70
N PHE A 3 14.69 -15.72 -2.74
CA PHE A 3 15.13 -16.03 -1.39
C PHE A 3 13.98 -16.79 -0.73
N GLU A 4 14.25 -18.04 -0.37
CA GLU A 4 13.33 -18.81 0.48
C GLU A 4 13.46 -18.29 1.92
N LEU A 5 12.35 -17.96 2.55
CA LEU A 5 12.34 -17.41 3.90
C LEU A 5 12.81 -18.47 4.90
N THR A 6 13.95 -18.23 5.55
CA THR A 6 14.51 -19.17 6.54
C THR A 6 13.85 -18.99 7.92
N GLU A 7 13.91 -20.03 8.76
CA GLU A 7 13.48 -19.98 10.16
C GLU A 7 14.11 -18.83 10.94
N GLN A 8 15.41 -18.62 10.78
CA GLN A 8 16.15 -17.54 11.46
C GLN A 8 15.64 -16.14 11.06
N GLU A 9 15.37 -15.94 9.78
CA GLU A 9 14.82 -14.68 9.29
C GLU A 9 13.37 -14.48 9.77
N ALA A 10 12.57 -15.55 9.79
CA ALA A 10 11.22 -15.50 10.34
C ALA A 10 11.22 -15.12 11.83
N ILE A 11 12.05 -15.75 12.66
CA ILE A 11 12.21 -15.41 14.08
C ILE A 11 12.63 -13.96 14.26
N ARG A 12 13.58 -13.49 13.44
CA ARG A 12 14.03 -12.11 13.48
C ARG A 12 12.88 -11.14 13.17
N LEU A 13 12.12 -11.36 12.10
CA LEU A 13 10.97 -10.53 11.75
C LEU A 13 9.89 -10.53 12.85
N ILE A 14 9.64 -11.69 13.46
CA ILE A 14 8.73 -11.81 14.62
C ILE A 14 9.21 -10.93 15.78
N SER A 15 10.52 -10.93 16.06
CA SER A 15 11.11 -10.12 17.13
C SER A 15 11.09 -8.60 16.85
N GLU A 16 11.14 -8.21 15.57
CA GLU A 16 11.05 -6.80 15.13
C GLU A 16 9.61 -6.26 15.18
N GLY A 17 8.61 -7.16 15.19
CA GLY A 17 7.19 -6.82 15.34
C GLY A 17 6.47 -6.48 14.03
N GLU A 18 5.19 -6.12 14.15
CA GLU A 18 4.39 -5.69 12.99
C GLU A 18 4.93 -4.38 12.38
N SER A 19 4.93 -4.33 11.06
CA SER A 19 5.49 -3.21 10.29
C SER A 19 4.73 -3.00 9.00
N SER A 20 5.19 -2.07 8.16
CA SER A 20 4.61 -1.89 6.82
C SER A 20 4.78 -3.11 5.91
N LYS A 21 5.67 -4.04 6.27
CA LYS A 21 5.96 -5.27 5.52
C LYS A 21 5.62 -6.54 6.27
N VAL A 22 5.16 -6.47 7.52
CA VAL A 22 4.91 -7.64 8.38
C VAL A 22 3.56 -7.48 9.06
N GLU A 23 2.68 -8.47 8.90
CA GLU A 23 1.39 -8.59 9.59
C GLU A 23 1.37 -9.89 10.40
N PHE A 24 0.92 -9.83 11.65
CA PHE A 24 0.70 -11.02 12.46
C PHE A 24 -0.79 -11.33 12.58
N LYS A 25 -1.09 -12.63 12.51
CA LYS A 25 -2.43 -13.16 12.75
C LYS A 25 -2.31 -14.42 13.56
N ARG A 26 -2.98 -14.44 14.72
CA ARG A 26 -3.06 -15.64 15.53
C ARG A 26 -3.65 -16.84 14.76
N LYS A 27 -4.63 -16.57 13.89
CA LYS A 27 -5.30 -17.56 13.04
C LYS A 27 -5.99 -16.88 11.85
N PHE A 28 -6.36 -17.68 10.86
CA PHE A 28 -7.27 -17.22 9.81
C PHE A 28 -8.62 -16.80 10.41
N THR A 29 -9.19 -15.69 9.95
CA THR A 29 -10.44 -15.14 10.48
C THR A 29 -11.57 -15.17 9.46
N THR A 30 -11.60 -14.22 8.54
CA THR A 30 -12.56 -14.18 7.43
C THR A 30 -11.85 -13.81 6.15
N PHE A 31 -12.34 -14.31 5.02
CA PHE A 31 -11.80 -13.98 3.70
C PHE A 31 -11.71 -12.48 3.46
N GLU A 32 -12.74 -11.69 3.80
CA GLU A 32 -12.69 -10.23 3.63
C GLU A 32 -11.58 -9.58 4.48
N LYS A 33 -11.38 -10.02 5.73
CA LYS A 33 -10.33 -9.47 6.59
C LYS A 33 -8.93 -9.79 6.08
N ILE A 34 -8.71 -11.03 5.64
CA ILE A 34 -7.40 -11.44 5.12
C ILE A 34 -7.16 -10.79 3.75
N ALA A 35 -8.16 -10.72 2.88
CA ALA A 35 -8.06 -10.05 1.59
C ALA A 35 -7.65 -8.59 1.75
N ARG A 36 -8.16 -7.87 2.76
CA ARG A 36 -7.73 -6.50 3.06
C ARG A 36 -6.23 -6.38 3.28
N GLU A 37 -5.64 -7.31 4.02
CA GLU A 37 -4.20 -7.32 4.29
C GLU A 37 -3.41 -7.63 3.00
N LEU A 38 -3.81 -8.68 2.26
CA LEU A 38 -3.17 -9.05 0.99
C LEU A 38 -3.22 -7.90 -0.03
N ILE A 39 -4.39 -7.28 -0.19
CA ILE A 39 -4.61 -6.12 -1.07
C ILE A 39 -3.71 -4.96 -0.64
N ALA A 40 -3.63 -4.68 0.67
CA ALA A 40 -2.81 -3.59 1.18
C ALA A 40 -1.33 -3.81 0.86
N PHE A 41 -0.81 -5.03 1.04
CA PHE A 41 0.55 -5.38 0.66
C PHE A 41 0.79 -5.23 -0.85
N ALA A 42 -0.07 -5.85 -1.67
CA ALA A 42 0.05 -5.83 -3.13
C ALA A 42 0.01 -4.41 -3.70
N ASN A 43 -0.84 -3.54 -3.15
CA ASN A 43 -0.92 -2.13 -3.56
C ASN A 43 0.24 -1.27 -3.04
N SER A 44 0.96 -1.75 -2.04
CA SER A 44 2.09 -1.04 -1.42
C SER A 44 3.42 -1.68 -1.86
N LYS A 45 4.37 -1.89 -0.95
CA LYS A 45 5.73 -2.41 -1.25
C LYS A 45 5.86 -3.93 -1.05
N GLY A 46 4.74 -4.66 -1.11
CA GLY A 46 4.67 -6.07 -0.71
C GLY A 46 4.84 -6.27 0.80
N GLY A 47 4.87 -7.53 1.22
CA GLY A 47 5.11 -7.93 2.61
C GLY A 47 4.72 -9.37 2.91
N LEU A 48 4.82 -9.71 4.19
CA LEU A 48 4.61 -11.03 4.76
C LEU A 48 3.44 -10.98 5.75
N ILE A 49 2.55 -11.95 5.64
CA ILE A 49 1.51 -12.22 6.65
C ILE A 49 1.80 -13.55 7.34
N PHE A 50 1.98 -13.51 8.66
CA PHE A 50 2.26 -14.69 9.47
C PHE A 50 0.98 -15.15 10.15
N PHE A 51 0.70 -16.45 10.06
CA PHE A 51 -0.38 -17.12 10.79
C PHE A 51 0.21 -18.02 11.88
N GLY A 52 -0.38 -17.97 13.07
CA GLY A 52 0.14 -18.66 14.26
C GLY A 52 1.06 -17.79 15.10
N VAL A 53 1.04 -16.47 14.90
CA VAL A 53 1.78 -15.48 15.70
C VAL A 53 0.77 -14.47 16.26
N ASP A 54 0.80 -14.22 17.56
CA ASP A 54 -0.05 -13.21 18.21
C ASP A 54 0.55 -11.80 18.04
N ASP A 55 -0.24 -10.76 18.30
CA ASP A 55 0.14 -9.35 18.03
C ASP A 55 1.36 -8.88 18.86
N ASN A 56 1.67 -9.59 19.96
CA ASN A 56 2.84 -9.37 20.81
C ASN A 56 4.10 -10.14 20.34
N GLY A 57 4.03 -10.88 19.23
CA GLY A 57 5.10 -11.72 18.71
C GLY A 57 5.16 -13.14 19.30
N GLU A 58 4.19 -13.53 20.14
CA GLU A 58 4.13 -14.89 20.69
C GLU A 58 3.78 -15.91 19.59
N ILE A 59 4.64 -16.92 19.43
CA ILE A 59 4.40 -18.02 18.49
C ILE A 59 3.43 -19.00 19.15
N VAL A 60 2.20 -19.06 18.63
CA VAL A 60 1.14 -19.96 19.11
C VAL A 60 0.90 -21.16 18.19
N GLY A 61 1.34 -21.07 16.94
CA GLY A 61 1.12 -22.05 15.89
C GLY A 61 -0.30 -22.06 15.32
N VAL A 62 -0.45 -22.61 14.13
CA VAL A 62 -1.76 -22.90 13.53
C VAL A 62 -2.24 -24.30 13.92
N LYS A 63 -3.55 -24.55 13.84
CA LYS A 63 -4.12 -25.89 14.09
C LYS A 63 -3.90 -26.85 12.93
N SER A 64 -3.97 -26.32 11.72
CA SER A 64 -3.67 -27.03 10.48
C SER A 64 -3.03 -26.04 9.51
N GLU A 65 -1.78 -26.33 9.20
CA GLU A 65 -0.96 -25.67 8.20
C GLU A 65 -1.59 -25.76 6.81
N LYS A 66 -2.04 -26.95 6.41
CA LYS A 66 -2.69 -27.19 5.11
C LYS A 66 -4.01 -26.45 4.93
N GLU A 67 -4.84 -26.41 5.98
CA GLU A 67 -6.10 -25.66 5.94
C GLU A 67 -5.82 -24.16 5.81
N THR A 68 -4.88 -23.65 6.60
CA THR A 68 -4.54 -22.21 6.60
C THR A 68 -3.93 -21.79 5.26
N GLU A 69 -3.04 -22.60 4.69
CA GLU A 69 -2.49 -22.41 3.35
C GLU A 69 -3.60 -22.38 2.28
N ALA A 70 -4.50 -23.36 2.29
CA ALA A 70 -5.59 -23.45 1.32
C ALA A 70 -6.52 -22.21 1.39
N LEU A 71 -6.90 -21.79 2.60
CA LEU A 71 -7.73 -20.59 2.82
C LEU A 71 -7.02 -19.31 2.35
N LEU A 72 -5.70 -19.21 2.54
CA LEU A 72 -4.92 -18.06 2.11
C LEU A 72 -4.86 -17.96 0.58
N ILE A 73 -4.60 -19.08 -0.10
CA ILE A 73 -4.61 -19.18 -1.56
C ILE A 73 -6.00 -18.87 -2.12
N GLU A 74 -7.06 -19.41 -1.50
CA GLU A 74 -8.44 -19.13 -1.87
C GLU A 74 -8.78 -17.64 -1.73
N THR A 75 -8.32 -16.99 -0.65
CA THR A 75 -8.53 -15.56 -0.42
C THR A 75 -7.92 -14.72 -1.54
N ALA A 76 -6.68 -15.03 -1.91
CA ALA A 76 -5.94 -14.29 -2.92
C ALA A 76 -6.56 -14.40 -4.32
N LYS A 77 -7.14 -15.56 -4.65
CA LYS A 77 -7.77 -15.83 -5.95
C LYS A 77 -9.21 -15.32 -6.03
N ASN A 78 -10.01 -15.57 -5.00
CA ASN A 78 -11.46 -15.38 -5.10
C ASN A 78 -11.97 -14.10 -4.43
N TYR A 79 -11.18 -13.49 -3.55
CA TYR A 79 -11.60 -12.30 -2.78
C TYR A 79 -10.81 -11.04 -3.11
N CYS A 80 -9.76 -11.15 -3.93
CA CYS A 80 -8.97 -10.04 -4.43
C CYS A 80 -9.16 -9.89 -5.94
N GLU A 81 -9.26 -8.65 -6.41
CA GLU A 81 -9.34 -8.35 -7.84
C GLU A 81 -8.43 -7.18 -8.22
N PRO A 82 -7.49 -7.34 -9.17
CA PRO A 82 -7.07 -8.61 -9.77
C PRO A 82 -6.66 -9.65 -8.73
N GLU A 83 -6.62 -10.93 -9.11
CA GLU A 83 -6.11 -11.98 -8.22
C GLU A 83 -4.67 -11.66 -7.78
N ILE A 84 -4.33 -12.02 -6.55
CA ILE A 84 -2.99 -11.80 -5.99
C ILE A 84 -2.22 -13.12 -6.02
N ASP A 85 -1.09 -13.13 -6.71
CA ASP A 85 -0.11 -14.21 -6.59
C ASP A 85 0.66 -14.04 -5.27
N LEU A 86 0.78 -15.11 -4.51
CA LEU A 86 1.59 -15.15 -3.29
C LEU A 86 2.37 -16.46 -3.20
N ASN A 87 3.53 -16.41 -2.54
CA ASN A 87 4.24 -17.62 -2.12
C ASN A 87 3.77 -17.98 -0.71
N VAL A 88 3.56 -19.27 -0.44
CA VAL A 88 3.22 -19.74 0.91
C VAL A 88 4.35 -20.62 1.42
N TYR A 89 4.76 -20.37 2.65
CA TYR A 89 5.76 -21.13 3.37
C TYR A 89 5.15 -21.67 4.65
N VAL A 90 5.59 -22.86 5.06
CA VAL A 90 5.29 -23.42 6.38
C VAL A 90 6.62 -23.65 7.08
N LEU A 91 6.79 -23.05 8.25
CA LEU A 91 7.96 -23.22 9.09
C LEU A 91 7.53 -23.76 10.45
N GLU A 92 8.21 -24.79 10.94
CA GLU A 92 8.07 -25.25 12.31
C GLU A 92 9.01 -24.40 13.19
N ILE A 93 8.45 -23.64 14.14
CA ILE A 93 9.23 -22.83 15.09
C ILE A 93 8.83 -23.24 16.50
N ASP A 94 9.80 -23.68 17.31
CA ASP A 94 9.57 -24.22 18.66
C ASP A 94 8.50 -25.34 18.71
N GLY A 95 8.49 -26.21 17.70
CA GLY A 95 7.52 -27.32 17.58
C GLY A 95 6.10 -26.87 17.22
N LYS A 96 5.93 -25.65 16.70
CA LYS A 96 4.65 -25.08 16.27
C LYS A 96 4.72 -24.65 14.81
N ASP A 97 3.73 -25.06 14.02
CA ASP A 97 3.66 -24.67 12.62
C ASP A 97 3.21 -23.22 12.46
N VAL A 98 3.97 -22.45 11.69
CA VAL A 98 3.68 -21.07 11.30
C VAL A 98 3.54 -21.01 9.79
N VAL A 99 2.39 -20.51 9.31
CA VAL A 99 2.13 -20.35 7.87
C VAL A 99 2.40 -18.92 7.47
N ILE A 100 3.18 -18.71 6.43
CA ILE A 100 3.65 -17.39 6.00
C ILE A 100 3.25 -17.17 4.55
N GLY A 101 2.44 -16.14 4.30
CA GLY A 101 2.11 -15.68 2.95
C GLY A 101 2.99 -14.51 2.56
N GLU A 102 3.75 -14.66 1.48
CA GLU A 102 4.53 -13.58 0.87
C GLU A 102 3.79 -12.99 -0.33
N VAL A 103 3.42 -11.71 -0.19
CA VAL A 103 2.81 -10.92 -1.24
C VAL A 103 3.86 -9.96 -1.80
N MET A 104 4.15 -10.09 -3.09
CA MET A 104 5.02 -9.14 -3.78
C MET A 104 4.28 -7.83 -4.04
N GLU A 105 5.03 -6.73 -4.19
CA GLU A 105 4.45 -5.51 -4.76
C GLU A 105 3.89 -5.83 -6.15
N SER A 106 2.59 -5.58 -6.33
CA SER A 106 1.94 -5.93 -7.57
C SER A 106 2.31 -4.95 -8.66
N ASN A 107 2.60 -5.50 -9.84
CA ASN A 107 2.72 -4.70 -11.05
C ASN A 107 1.36 -4.42 -11.70
N ARG A 108 0.22 -4.83 -11.12
CA ARG A 108 -1.16 -4.64 -11.64
C ARG A 108 -2.05 -3.99 -10.59
N LYS A 109 -1.85 -2.69 -10.35
CA LYS A 109 -2.57 -1.92 -9.32
C LYS A 109 -3.75 -1.13 -9.93
N PRO A 110 -4.81 -0.86 -9.16
CA PRO A 110 -5.03 -1.28 -7.78
C PRO A 110 -5.69 -2.66 -7.70
N HIS A 111 -5.32 -3.41 -6.68
CA HIS A 111 -6.12 -4.51 -6.16
C HIS A 111 -7.25 -3.96 -5.27
N ARG A 112 -8.43 -4.57 -5.35
CA ARG A 112 -9.61 -4.29 -4.53
C ARG A 112 -10.21 -5.59 -4.01
N ILE A 113 -11.16 -5.47 -3.09
CA ILE A 113 -12.05 -6.59 -2.75
C ILE A 113 -12.88 -6.92 -3.98
N GLN A 114 -12.96 -8.21 -4.31
CA GLN A 114 -13.80 -8.73 -5.39
C GLN A 114 -15.27 -8.35 -5.14
N ASP A 115 -15.86 -7.60 -6.08
CA ASP A 115 -17.24 -7.11 -6.03
C ASP A 115 -18.08 -7.52 -7.26
N TYR A 116 -17.52 -8.40 -8.09
CA TYR A 116 -18.06 -8.91 -9.36
C TYR A 116 -18.44 -7.82 -10.37
N GLN A 117 -17.93 -6.60 -10.20
CA GLN A 117 -18.11 -5.52 -11.17
C GLN A 117 -16.99 -5.59 -12.21
N SER A 118 -17.31 -5.55 -13.50
CA SER A 118 -16.29 -5.60 -14.56
C SER A 118 -15.32 -4.41 -14.56
N ASN A 119 -15.74 -3.26 -14.04
CA ASN A 119 -14.94 -2.03 -14.04
C ASN A 119 -14.69 -1.52 -12.62
N LEU A 120 -13.54 -0.89 -12.42
CA LEU A 120 -13.20 -0.25 -11.15
C LEU A 120 -13.99 1.05 -10.96
N ASN A 121 -14.91 1.06 -10.01
CA ASN A 121 -15.59 2.28 -9.59
C ASN A 121 -14.85 2.94 -8.41
N TYR A 122 -14.14 4.03 -8.69
CA TYR A 122 -13.35 4.77 -7.69
C TYR A 122 -14.11 5.25 -6.44
N ARG A 123 -15.45 5.29 -6.47
CA ARG A 123 -16.27 5.71 -5.32
C ARG A 123 -16.66 4.56 -4.40
N THR A 124 -16.84 3.37 -4.95
CA THR A 124 -17.41 2.21 -4.23
C THR A 124 -16.41 1.09 -4.04
N ALA A 125 -15.34 1.04 -4.85
CA ALA A 125 -14.30 0.03 -4.73
C ALA A 125 -13.63 0.08 -3.35
N LYS A 126 -13.57 -1.08 -2.69
CA LYS A 126 -12.85 -1.26 -1.43
C LYS A 126 -11.40 -1.61 -1.72
N VAL A 127 -10.56 -0.59 -1.80
CA VAL A 127 -9.10 -0.69 -2.03
C VAL A 127 -8.39 -0.39 -0.73
N PHE A 128 -7.32 -1.11 -0.43
CA PHE A 128 -6.54 -0.95 0.80
C PHE A 128 -5.07 -0.72 0.48
N ILE A 129 -4.39 0.03 1.35
CA ILE A 129 -2.95 0.31 1.30
C ILE A 129 -2.34 0.18 2.69
N ARG A 130 -1.02 -0.06 2.76
CA ARG A 130 -0.27 -0.03 4.01
C ARG A 130 0.06 1.41 4.39
N MET A 131 -0.30 1.78 5.61
CA MET A 131 0.15 3.00 6.28
C MET A 131 0.81 2.61 7.60
N LYS A 132 2.15 2.58 7.63
CA LYS A 132 2.91 1.93 8.71
C LYS A 132 2.42 0.47 8.86
N SER A 133 2.16 -0.02 10.08
CA SER A 133 1.66 -1.37 10.34
C SER A 133 0.16 -1.57 10.10
N LYS A 134 -0.56 -0.60 9.51
CA LYS A 134 -2.02 -0.68 9.36
C LYS A 134 -2.46 -0.77 7.90
N SER A 135 -3.45 -1.61 7.65
CA SER A 135 -4.18 -1.66 6.40
C SER A 135 -5.37 -0.71 6.42
N VAL A 136 -5.24 0.40 5.69
CA VAL A 136 -6.22 1.50 5.65
C VAL A 136 -6.92 1.50 4.31
N GLN A 137 -8.23 1.78 4.31
CA GLN A 137 -8.99 1.95 3.08
C GLN A 137 -8.50 3.19 2.34
N ALA A 138 -8.12 3.01 1.07
CA ALA A 138 -7.62 4.07 0.21
C ALA A 138 -8.74 5.07 -0.13
N SER A 139 -8.40 6.36 -0.14
CA SER A 139 -9.29 7.40 -0.66
C SER A 139 -9.47 7.26 -2.17
N ARG A 140 -10.56 7.82 -2.70
CA ARG A 140 -10.85 7.84 -4.14
C ARG A 140 -9.64 8.30 -4.98
N GLU A 141 -8.95 9.32 -4.50
CA GLU A 141 -7.82 9.90 -5.18
C GLU A 141 -6.55 9.05 -5.08
N MET A 142 -6.36 8.32 -3.97
CA MET A 142 -5.28 7.33 -3.86
C MET A 142 -5.52 6.13 -4.78
N ILE A 143 -6.76 5.65 -4.89
CA ILE A 143 -7.13 4.59 -5.85
C ILE A 143 -6.79 5.01 -7.28
N LYS A 144 -7.12 6.25 -7.61
CA LYS A 144 -6.78 6.92 -8.87
C LYS A 144 -5.27 6.92 -9.13
N LEU A 145 -4.46 7.29 -8.13
CA LEU A 145 -2.99 7.24 -8.23
C LEU A 145 -2.48 5.82 -8.43
N LEU A 146 -3.00 4.82 -7.71
CA LEU A 146 -2.60 3.42 -7.86
C LEU A 146 -2.90 2.86 -9.27
N HIS A 147 -4.06 3.22 -9.82
CA HIS A 147 -4.46 2.83 -11.18
C HIS A 147 -3.53 3.43 -12.25
N THR A 148 -3.10 4.67 -12.02
CA THR A 148 -2.14 5.38 -12.87
C THR A 148 -0.80 4.68 -12.96
N SER A 149 -0.26 4.28 -11.82
CA SER A 149 1.09 3.71 -11.72
C SER A 149 1.21 2.39 -12.47
N PHE A 150 0.09 1.76 -12.82
CA PHE A 150 0.02 0.59 -13.70
C PHE A 150 -0.17 0.96 -15.17
N ASP A 151 -0.99 1.97 -15.48
CA ASP A 151 -1.27 2.44 -16.84
C ASP A 151 -0.06 3.09 -17.54
N ASP A 152 1.08 3.31 -16.86
CA ASP A 152 2.32 3.77 -17.53
C ASP A 152 2.93 2.73 -18.51
N LYS A 153 2.34 1.53 -18.66
CA LYS A 153 2.61 0.60 -19.78
C LYS A 153 1.52 0.59 -20.88
N ILE A 154 0.38 1.24 -20.67
CA ILE A 154 -0.69 1.41 -21.66
C ILE A 154 -1.00 2.91 -21.71
N GLU A 155 -0.26 3.61 -22.56
CA GLU A 155 -0.35 5.06 -22.78
C GLU A 155 -1.77 5.64 -22.61
N THR A 156 -1.86 6.69 -21.79
CA THR A 156 -2.86 7.79 -21.70
C THR A 156 -3.94 7.75 -20.61
N GLU A 157 -3.82 8.72 -19.67
CA GLU A 157 -4.83 9.26 -18.72
C GLU A 157 -4.89 8.77 -17.25
N PHE A 158 -3.73 8.67 -16.61
CA PHE A 158 -3.45 9.72 -15.64
C PHE A 158 -2.37 10.59 -16.24
N HIS A 159 -2.60 11.88 -16.21
CA HIS A 159 -1.50 12.78 -16.34
C HIS A 159 -1.23 13.27 -14.93
N LEU A 160 -0.11 12.82 -14.35
CA LEU A 160 0.81 13.81 -13.79
C LEU A 160 0.93 14.84 -14.91
N GLY A 161 0.11 15.89 -14.84
CA GLY A 161 0.15 16.92 -15.87
C GLY A 161 1.58 17.42 -15.92
N LYS A 162 1.95 18.05 -17.03
CA LYS A 162 3.26 18.75 -17.13
C LYS A 162 3.53 19.66 -15.90
N LYS A 163 2.47 20.04 -15.19
CA LYS A 163 2.48 20.89 -14.00
C LYS A 163 2.81 20.13 -12.72
N GLU A 164 2.11 19.03 -12.44
CA GLU A 164 2.40 18.16 -11.29
C GLU A 164 3.79 17.52 -11.43
N LYS A 165 4.19 17.10 -12.64
CA LYS A 165 5.55 16.59 -12.89
C LYS A 165 6.63 17.64 -12.63
N ALA A 166 6.45 18.84 -13.17
CA ALA A 166 7.38 19.95 -12.91
C ALA A 166 7.43 20.32 -11.42
N LEU A 167 6.30 20.25 -10.70
CA LEU A 167 6.24 20.46 -9.25
C LEU A 167 7.11 19.45 -8.50
N PHE A 168 7.01 18.17 -8.82
CA PHE A 168 7.81 17.13 -8.17
C PHE A 168 9.29 17.22 -8.53
N GLU A 169 9.63 17.39 -9.82
CA GLU A 169 11.01 17.60 -10.26
C GLU A 169 11.65 18.83 -9.59
N TYR A 170 10.85 19.87 -9.36
CA TYR A 170 11.29 21.04 -8.61
C TYR A 170 11.50 20.69 -7.14
N LEU A 171 10.57 19.97 -6.50
CA LEU A 171 10.64 19.61 -5.08
C LEU A 171 11.72 18.58 -4.75
N GLU A 172 12.13 17.74 -5.71
CA GLU A 172 13.27 16.85 -5.56
C GLU A 172 14.61 17.62 -5.54
N LYS A 173 14.67 18.74 -6.26
CA LYS A 173 15.86 19.62 -6.33
C LYS A 173 15.85 20.72 -5.28
N ASN A 174 14.67 21.06 -4.76
CA ASN A 174 14.42 22.16 -3.84
C ASN A 174 13.46 21.67 -2.76
N GLU A 175 13.82 21.77 -1.49
CA GLU A 175 13.02 21.16 -0.40
C GLU A 175 11.61 21.73 -0.23
N ARG A 176 11.32 22.91 -0.79
CA ARG A 176 10.05 23.62 -0.62
C ARG A 176 9.63 24.45 -1.82
N ILE A 177 8.34 24.69 -1.95
CA ILE A 177 7.74 25.60 -2.95
C ILE A 177 6.50 26.30 -2.38
N ASN A 178 6.31 27.59 -2.68
CA ASN A 178 5.06 28.30 -2.37
C ASN A 178 4.13 28.40 -3.60
N THR A 179 2.89 28.84 -3.37
CA THR A 179 1.88 28.94 -4.44
C THR A 179 2.34 29.84 -5.59
N ARG A 180 3.01 30.97 -5.31
CA ARG A 180 3.46 31.93 -6.33
C ARG A 180 4.60 31.36 -7.16
N GLU A 181 5.54 30.67 -6.54
CA GLU A 181 6.61 29.93 -7.22
C GLU A 181 6.02 28.86 -8.12
N PHE A 182 5.06 28.09 -7.64
CA PHE A 182 4.40 27.08 -8.46
C PHE A 182 3.68 27.70 -9.67
N CYS A 183 3.00 28.84 -9.50
CA CYS A 183 2.38 29.56 -10.61
C CYS A 183 3.38 29.93 -11.70
N ARG A 184 4.56 30.43 -11.31
CA ARG A 184 5.64 30.82 -12.23
C ARG A 184 6.27 29.61 -12.91
N LEU A 185 6.52 28.54 -12.14
CA LEU A 185 7.14 27.31 -12.61
C LEU A 185 6.36 26.70 -13.79
N VAL A 186 5.03 26.70 -13.70
CA VAL A 186 4.18 25.96 -14.65
C VAL A 186 3.22 26.84 -15.46
N ASN A 187 3.37 28.16 -15.33
CA ASN A 187 2.58 29.20 -15.98
C ASN A 187 1.07 28.99 -15.85
N ILE A 188 0.54 29.13 -14.63
CA ILE A 188 -0.90 29.03 -14.33
C ILE A 188 -1.35 30.10 -13.33
N SER A 189 -2.66 30.36 -13.29
CA SER A 189 -3.24 31.26 -12.29
C SER A 189 -3.18 30.69 -10.88
N GLU A 190 -3.15 31.58 -9.89
CA GLU A 190 -3.11 31.24 -8.47
C GLU A 190 -4.27 30.33 -8.05
N ARG A 191 -5.49 30.61 -8.53
CA ARG A 191 -6.67 29.76 -8.27
C ARG A 191 -6.49 28.32 -8.76
N ARG A 192 -5.77 28.11 -9.87
CA ARG A 192 -5.51 26.77 -10.42
C ARG A 192 -4.36 26.10 -9.67
N ALA A 193 -3.30 26.84 -9.35
CA ALA A 193 -2.18 26.38 -8.55
C ALA A 193 -2.64 25.91 -7.16
N GLN A 194 -3.41 26.73 -6.43
CA GLN A 194 -3.96 26.38 -5.12
C GLN A 194 -4.82 25.12 -5.18
N ARG A 195 -5.67 24.97 -6.20
CA ARG A 195 -6.49 23.75 -6.36
C ARG A 195 -5.65 22.50 -6.52
N ILE A 196 -4.53 22.57 -7.24
CA ILE A 196 -3.60 21.44 -7.41
C ILE A 196 -2.85 21.18 -6.09
N LEU A 197 -2.26 22.20 -5.48
CA LEU A 197 -1.48 22.07 -4.25
C LEU A 197 -2.34 21.56 -3.08
N VAL A 198 -3.53 22.13 -2.86
CA VAL A 198 -4.46 21.68 -1.81
C VAL A 198 -4.97 20.28 -2.07
N LYS A 199 -5.20 19.91 -3.34
CA LYS A 199 -5.52 18.52 -3.71
C LYS A 199 -4.38 17.63 -3.23
N LEU A 200 -3.14 17.89 -3.61
CA LEU A 200 -1.98 17.07 -3.24
C LEU A 200 -1.74 17.00 -1.72
N VAL A 201 -2.02 18.07 -0.97
CA VAL A 201 -2.00 18.05 0.51
C VAL A 201 -3.07 17.12 1.07
N ARG A 202 -4.31 17.17 0.56
CA ARG A 202 -5.39 16.27 0.99
C ARG A 202 -5.10 14.80 0.68
N LEU A 203 -4.22 14.54 -0.30
CA LEU A 203 -3.77 13.20 -0.65
C LEU A 203 -2.60 12.71 0.19
N GLY A 204 -2.06 13.56 1.07
CA GLY A 204 -0.87 13.24 1.85
C GLY A 204 0.40 13.14 1.00
N VAL A 205 0.40 13.69 -0.22
CA VAL A 205 1.59 13.74 -1.09
C VAL A 205 2.47 14.93 -0.73
N LEU A 206 1.84 16.05 -0.36
CA LEU A 206 2.52 17.26 0.11
C LEU A 206 2.14 17.57 1.56
N PHE A 207 3.08 18.16 2.30
CA PHE A 207 2.78 18.88 3.53
C PHE A 207 2.59 20.38 3.27
N LEU A 208 1.72 21.00 4.06
CA LEU A 208 1.50 22.44 4.11
C LEU A 208 2.18 22.98 5.37
N HIS A 209 3.05 23.96 5.21
CA HIS A 209 3.78 24.61 6.29
C HIS A 209 3.41 26.09 6.36
N GLN A 210 3.39 26.65 7.58
CA GLN A 210 3.19 28.07 7.82
C GLN A 210 4.33 28.61 8.68
N GLU A 211 4.98 29.67 8.21
CA GLU A 211 6.04 30.37 8.94
C GLU A 211 5.47 31.43 9.91
N GLU A 212 6.27 31.88 10.88
CA GLU A 212 5.89 32.89 11.89
C GLU A 212 5.45 34.23 11.28
N ASN A 213 6.01 34.59 10.12
CA ASN A 213 5.64 35.78 9.36
C ASN A 213 4.31 35.63 8.59
N GLY A 214 3.62 34.48 8.74
CA GLY A 214 2.38 34.15 8.05
C GLY A 214 2.55 33.63 6.62
N SER A 215 3.77 33.43 6.14
CA SER A 215 4.03 32.85 4.82
C SER A 215 3.71 31.35 4.80
N ILE A 216 3.34 30.84 3.62
CA ILE A 216 2.92 29.44 3.43
C ILE A 216 3.76 28.80 2.33
N TYR A 217 4.25 27.58 2.58
CA TYR A 217 4.94 26.76 1.58
C TYR A 217 4.53 25.29 1.68
N PHE A 218 4.93 24.52 0.67
CA PHE A 218 4.64 23.09 0.51
C PHE A 218 5.94 22.30 0.35
N SER A 219 5.99 21.09 0.90
CA SER A 219 7.11 20.14 0.72
C SER A 219 6.57 18.74 0.39
N LEU A 220 7.44 17.85 -0.09
CA LEU A 220 7.10 16.42 -0.15
C LEU A 220 6.88 15.87 1.26
N ASN A 221 5.99 14.89 1.37
CA ASN A 221 5.83 14.08 2.57
C ASN A 221 6.97 13.03 2.60
N GLU A 222 7.80 13.03 3.64
CA GLU A 222 8.90 12.07 3.83
C GLU A 222 8.40 10.64 4.14
#